data_AF-A0A1W1ZIV5-F1
#
_entry.id   AF-A0A1W1ZIV5-F1
#
_cell.length_a   1.000
_cell.length_b   1.000
_cell.length_c   1.000
_cell.angle_alpha   90.00
_cell.angle_beta   90.00
_cell.angle_gamma   90.00
#
_symmetry.space_group_name_H-M   'P 1'
#
loop_
_entity.id
_entity.type
_entity.pdbx_description
1 polymer ?
#
loop_
_entity_poly.entity_id
_entity_poly.type
_entity_poly.pdbx_seq_one_letter_code
_entity_poly.pdbx_strand_id
1 'polypeptide(L)'
;MTNKNRGMHIKVTEEERNLIHDMAKSLGYKSTSSYMISRAISPVVFIKRNKPYVKFSADISKIGYNINQIAKKVNSFDKVMDSDIKELQDEISKMKNIIDLIEEDFSENEKFIRVQYDERSFLSGNNEDNSSQD
;
A
#
# COMPACT_ATOMS: atom_id res chain seq x y z
N MET A 1 -18.88 -19.07 16.22
CA MET A 1 -18.25 -17.77 16.54
C MET A 1 -17.44 -17.95 17.80
N THR A 2 -16.13 -17.76 17.77
CA THR A 2 -15.29 -17.86 18.96
C THR A 2 -15.61 -16.69 19.89
N ASN A 3 -16.06 -16.96 21.12
CA ASN A 3 -16.43 -15.91 22.07
C ASN A 3 -15.17 -15.09 22.45
N LYS A 4 -15.23 -13.76 22.22
CA LYS A 4 -14.19 -12.82 22.65
C LYS A 4 -14.37 -12.50 24.13
N ASN A 5 -13.83 -13.34 25.02
CA ASN A 5 -14.00 -13.24 26.48
C ASN A 5 -12.80 -12.63 27.22
N ARG A 6 -11.69 -12.35 26.53
CA ARG A 6 -10.50 -11.71 27.09
C ARG A 6 -10.41 -10.27 26.61
N GLY A 7 -10.26 -9.34 27.56
CA GLY A 7 -10.07 -7.92 27.28
C GLY A 7 -8.58 -7.53 27.27
N MET A 8 -8.25 -6.48 26.51
CA MET A 8 -6.98 -5.78 26.59
C MET A 8 -7.28 -4.33 27.00
N HIS A 9 -6.47 -3.77 27.92
CA HIS A 9 -6.60 -2.39 28.35
C HIS A 9 -5.45 -1.56 27.77
N ILE A 10 -5.77 -0.38 27.23
CA ILE A 10 -4.82 0.57 26.67
C ILE A 10 -5.11 1.93 27.31
N LYS A 11 -4.09 2.57 27.86
CA LYS A 11 -4.19 3.95 28.37
C LYS A 11 -3.91 4.91 27.20
N VAL A 12 -4.79 5.89 27.02
CA VAL A 12 -4.70 6.91 25.98
C VAL A 12 -5.15 8.25 26.56
N THR A 13 -4.71 9.34 25.96
CA THR A 13 -5.29 10.67 26.22
C THR A 13 -6.69 10.78 25.61
N GLU A 14 -7.44 11.81 26.00
CA GLU A 14 -8.77 12.07 25.42
C GLU A 14 -8.67 12.40 23.93
N GLU A 15 -7.63 13.13 23.52
CA GLU A 15 -7.36 13.47 22.13
C GLU A 15 -7.06 12.22 21.30
N GLU A 16 -6.20 11.33 21.79
CA GLU A 16 -5.88 10.06 21.14
C GLU A 16 -7.12 9.18 21.02
N ARG A 17 -7.94 9.11 22.09
CA ARG A 17 -9.19 8.35 22.09
C ARG A 17 -10.14 8.84 21.00
N ASN A 18 -10.34 10.15 20.89
CA ASN A 18 -11.21 10.77 19.89
C ASN A 18 -10.67 10.51 18.48
N LEU A 19 -9.37 10.69 18.27
CA LEU A 19 -8.72 10.41 16.99
C LEU A 19 -8.91 8.95 16.54
N ILE A 20 -8.71 8.00 17.46
CA ILE A 20 -8.90 6.56 17.19
C ILE A 20 -10.37 6.28 16.82
N HIS A 21 -11.32 6.89 17.51
CA HIS A 21 -12.74 6.74 17.24
C HIS A 21 -13.12 7.29 15.86
N ASP A 22 -12.67 8.50 15.53
CA ASP A 22 -12.95 9.16 14.26
C ASP A 22 -12.31 8.41 13.09
N MET A 23 -11.08 7.88 13.25
CA MET A 23 -10.45 7.01 12.26
C MET A 23 -11.24 5.72 12.04
N ALA A 24 -11.73 5.09 13.11
CA ALA A 24 -12.55 3.88 12.96
C ALA A 24 -13.81 4.17 12.14
N LYS A 25 -14.48 5.30 12.40
CA LYS A 25 -15.68 5.72 11.69
C LYS A 25 -15.41 6.07 10.23
N SER A 26 -14.36 6.85 9.95
CA SER A 26 -14.01 7.28 8.58
C SER A 26 -13.63 6.10 7.69
N LEU A 27 -13.04 5.05 8.26
CA LEU A 27 -12.69 3.81 7.57
C LEU A 27 -13.81 2.76 7.56
N GLY A 28 -15.02 3.10 8.05
CA GLY A 28 -16.21 2.25 7.96
C GLY A 28 -16.28 1.08 8.97
N TYR A 29 -15.51 1.12 10.05
CA TYR A 29 -15.56 0.09 11.07
C TYR A 29 -16.79 0.26 11.98
N LYS A 30 -17.40 -0.88 12.37
CA LYS A 30 -18.58 -0.91 13.26
C LYS A 30 -18.26 -0.62 14.73
N SER A 31 -17.00 -0.73 15.13
CA SER A 31 -16.55 -0.41 16.50
C SER A 31 -15.06 -0.10 16.55
N THR A 32 -14.68 0.71 17.53
CA THR A 32 -13.27 1.00 17.85
C THR A 32 -12.51 -0.28 18.18
N SER A 33 -13.10 -1.24 18.88
CA SER A 33 -12.46 -2.53 19.16
C SER A 33 -12.16 -3.32 17.88
N SER A 34 -13.06 -3.33 16.90
CA SER A 34 -12.81 -3.99 15.61
C SER A 34 -11.70 -3.30 14.83
N TYR A 35 -11.66 -1.97 14.87
CA TYR A 35 -10.59 -1.18 14.27
C TYR A 35 -9.24 -1.49 14.92
N MET A 36 -9.15 -1.40 16.25
CA MET A 36 -7.90 -1.65 16.99
C MET A 36 -7.39 -3.08 16.81
N ILE A 37 -8.27 -4.09 16.87
CA ILE A 37 -7.88 -5.49 16.62
C ILE A 37 -7.41 -5.66 15.17
N SER A 38 -8.10 -5.05 14.20
CA SER A 38 -7.68 -5.10 12.79
C SER A 38 -6.30 -4.49 12.60
N ARG A 39 -6.00 -3.37 13.27
CA ARG A 39 -4.70 -2.68 13.17
C ARG A 39 -3.61 -3.39 13.97
N ALA A 40 -3.94 -4.04 15.08
CA ALA A 40 -2.98 -4.79 15.88
C ALA A 40 -2.61 -6.13 15.23
N ILE A 41 -3.56 -6.81 14.58
CA ILE A 41 -3.32 -8.08 13.88
C ILE A 41 -2.70 -7.85 12.49
N SER A 42 -3.15 -6.80 11.80
CA SER A 42 -2.65 -6.42 10.49
C SER A 42 -2.23 -4.95 10.56
N PRO A 43 -1.01 -4.67 11.04
CA PRO A 43 -0.53 -3.30 11.10
C PRO A 43 -0.44 -2.81 9.67
N VAL A 44 -1.37 -1.92 9.32
CA VAL A 44 -1.45 -1.37 7.98
C VAL A 44 -0.23 -0.48 7.80
N VAL A 45 0.63 -0.91 6.91
CA VAL A 45 1.72 -0.11 6.36
C VAL A 45 1.08 1.10 5.71
N PHE A 46 1.31 2.28 6.27
CA PHE A 46 0.99 3.52 5.60
C PHE A 46 2.07 3.77 4.54
N ILE A 47 1.74 3.50 3.27
CA ILE A 47 2.56 3.96 2.15
C ILE A 47 2.47 5.49 2.15
N LYS A 48 3.55 6.14 2.63
CA LYS A 48 3.62 7.61 2.77
C LYS A 48 3.48 8.33 1.42
N ARG A 49 3.60 7.62 0.29
CA ARG A 49 3.51 8.16 -1.08
C ARG A 49 2.64 7.26 -1.97
N ASN A 50 1.34 7.56 -2.08
CA ASN A 50 0.48 6.91 -3.07
C ASN A 50 0.46 7.64 -4.45
N LYS A 51 1.03 8.86 -4.51
CA LYS A 51 1.08 9.69 -5.72
C LYS A 51 1.70 8.98 -6.95
N PRO A 52 2.78 8.17 -6.85
CA PRO A 52 3.32 7.50 -8.02
C PRO A 52 2.34 6.48 -8.62
N TYR A 53 1.60 5.73 -7.80
CA TYR A 53 0.67 4.69 -8.28
C TYR A 53 -0.49 5.21 -9.11
N VAL A 54 -1.04 6.39 -8.75
CA VAL A 54 -2.10 7.03 -9.55
C VAL A 54 -1.57 7.40 -10.93
N LYS A 55 -0.34 7.93 -10.99
CA LYS A 55 0.32 8.25 -12.26
C LYS A 55 0.61 6.99 -13.08
N PHE A 56 1.16 5.94 -12.45
CA PHE A 56 1.42 4.66 -13.11
C PHE A 56 0.15 4.05 -13.69
N SER A 57 -0.96 4.12 -12.97
CA SER A 57 -2.26 3.65 -13.46
C SER A 57 -2.73 4.42 -14.71
N ALA A 58 -2.56 5.75 -14.72
CA ALA A 58 -2.87 6.57 -15.89
C ALA A 58 -1.97 6.24 -17.10
N ASP A 59 -0.66 6.06 -16.86
CA ASP A 59 0.31 5.71 -17.90
C ASP A 59 0.02 4.32 -18.50
N ILE A 60 -0.27 3.32 -17.66
CA ILE A 60 -0.70 1.97 -18.09
C ILE A 60 -2.00 2.04 -18.90
N SER A 61 -2.97 2.84 -18.47
CA SER A 61 -4.24 3.01 -19.18
C SER A 61 -4.03 3.58 -20.58
N LYS A 62 -3.12 4.56 -20.71
CA LYS A 62 -2.76 5.15 -22.00
C LYS A 62 -2.09 4.13 -22.93
N ILE A 63 -1.19 3.30 -22.38
CA ILE A 63 -0.56 2.21 -23.13
C ILE A 63 -1.62 1.21 -23.63
N GLY A 64 -2.54 0.79 -22.75
CA GLY A 64 -3.63 -0.11 -23.13
C GLY A 64 -4.52 0.47 -24.24
N TYR A 65 -4.79 1.79 -24.19
CA TYR A 65 -5.51 2.49 -25.25
C TYR A 65 -4.77 2.46 -26.60
N ASN A 66 -3.45 2.67 -26.60
CA ASN A 66 -2.62 2.60 -27.81
C ASN A 66 -2.60 1.18 -28.40
N ILE A 67 -2.35 0.16 -27.58
CA ILE A 67 -2.36 -1.25 -28.00
C ILE A 67 -3.73 -1.62 -28.62
N ASN A 68 -4.83 -1.17 -28.03
CA ASN A 68 -6.17 -1.41 -28.56
C ASN A 68 -6.40 -0.74 -29.93
N GLN A 69 -5.83 0.44 -30.17
CA GLN A 69 -5.91 1.09 -31.48
C GLN A 69 -5.15 0.28 -32.54
N ILE A 70 -3.96 -0.22 -32.20
CA ILE A 70 -3.18 -1.10 -33.09
C ILE A 70 -3.99 -2.35 -33.43
N ALA A 71 -4.59 -3.00 -32.42
CA ALA A 71 -5.44 -4.17 -32.63
C ALA A 71 -6.63 -3.89 -33.55
N LYS A 72 -7.35 -2.77 -33.33
CA LYS A 72 -8.47 -2.36 -34.20
C LYS A 72 -8.02 -2.09 -35.64
N LYS A 73 -6.87 -1.44 -35.81
CA LYS A 73 -6.29 -1.17 -37.13
C LYS A 73 -5.97 -2.46 -37.85
N VAL A 74 -5.24 -3.38 -37.21
CA VAL A 74 -4.92 -4.70 -37.78
C VAL A 74 -6.19 -5.46 -38.16
N ASN A 75 -7.19 -5.49 -37.29
CA ASN A 75 -8.48 -6.15 -37.56
C ASN A 75 -9.27 -5.50 -38.72
N SER A 76 -9.08 -4.20 -38.98
CA SER A 76 -9.79 -3.48 -40.04
C SER A 76 -9.14 -3.64 -41.42
N PHE A 77 -7.82 -3.75 -41.47
CA PHE A 77 -7.05 -3.85 -42.72
C PHE A 77 -6.68 -5.30 -43.09
N ASP A 78 -7.00 -6.28 -42.22
CA ASP A 78 -6.62 -7.70 -42.33
C ASP A 78 -5.13 -7.90 -42.69
N LYS A 79 -4.29 -6.97 -42.25
CA LYS A 79 -2.87 -6.90 -42.57
C LYS A 79 -2.14 -6.21 -41.44
N VAL A 80 -1.04 -6.83 -41.02
CA VAL A 80 -0.10 -6.27 -40.05
C VAL A 80 1.02 -5.56 -40.80
N MET A 81 1.29 -4.30 -40.48
CA MET A 81 2.47 -3.60 -41.01
C MET A 81 3.62 -3.65 -40.01
N ASP A 82 4.86 -3.62 -40.50
CA ASP A 82 6.06 -3.58 -39.65
C ASP A 82 6.06 -2.38 -38.69
N SER A 83 5.45 -1.26 -39.12
CA SER A 83 5.25 -0.10 -38.24
C SER A 83 4.32 -0.40 -37.07
N ASP A 84 3.27 -1.21 -37.26
CA ASP A 84 2.34 -1.60 -36.20
C ASP A 84 3.01 -2.53 -35.19
N ILE A 85 3.87 -3.45 -35.68
CA ILE A 85 4.69 -4.32 -34.83
C ILE A 85 5.65 -3.50 -33.99
N LYS A 86 6.33 -2.54 -34.61
CA LYS A 86 7.27 -1.65 -33.92
C LYS A 86 6.57 -0.80 -32.86
N GLU A 87 5.42 -0.21 -33.18
CA GLU A 87 4.64 0.58 -32.23
C GLU A 87 4.17 -0.28 -31.04
N LEU A 88 3.72 -1.52 -31.30
CA LEU A 88 3.36 -2.46 -30.25
C LEU A 88 4.55 -2.81 -29.35
N GLN A 89 5.72 -3.06 -29.92
CA GLN A 89 6.95 -3.34 -29.18
C GLN A 89 7.37 -2.16 -28.30
N ASP A 90 7.24 -0.93 -28.80
CA ASP A 90 7.53 0.29 -28.04
C ASP A 90 6.56 0.46 -26.86
N GLU A 91 5.26 0.23 -27.07
CA GLU A 91 4.24 0.30 -26.01
C GLU A 91 4.45 -0.78 -24.93
N ILE A 92 4.82 -2.00 -25.32
CA ILE A 92 5.20 -3.07 -24.37
C ILE A 92 6.45 -2.69 -23.59
N SER A 93 7.44 -2.06 -24.24
CA SER A 93 8.67 -1.59 -23.58
C SER A 93 8.38 -0.51 -22.54
N LYS A 94 7.48 0.43 -22.85
CA LYS A 94 7.01 1.44 -21.88
C LYS A 94 6.31 0.79 -20.70
N MET A 95 5.50 -0.25 -20.93
CA MET A 95 4.83 -0.97 -19.85
C MET A 95 5.82 -1.64 -18.90
N LYS A 96 6.86 -2.29 -19.44
CA LYS A 96 7.94 -2.89 -18.63
C LYS A 96 8.63 -1.85 -17.75
N ASN A 97 8.99 -0.70 -18.30
CA ASN A 97 9.61 0.37 -17.53
C ASN A 97 8.74 0.84 -16.35
N ILE A 98 7.40 0.90 -16.52
CA ILE A 98 6.50 1.26 -15.42
C ILE A 98 6.49 0.16 -14.34
N ILE A 99 6.53 -1.11 -14.74
CA ILE A 99 6.60 -2.24 -13.79
C ILE A 99 7.89 -2.17 -12.98
N ASP A 100 9.03 -1.91 -13.63
CA ASP A 100 10.32 -1.79 -12.95
C ASP A 100 10.30 -0.65 -11.90
N LEU A 101 9.70 0.50 -12.25
CA LEU A 101 9.52 1.63 -11.31
C LEU A 101 8.59 1.27 -10.14
N ILE A 102 7.56 0.46 -10.38
CA ILE A 102 6.67 -0.03 -9.34
C ILE A 102 7.44 -0.96 -8.38
N GLU A 103 8.23 -1.90 -8.92
CA GLU A 103 9.02 -2.83 -8.12
C GLU A 103 10.07 -2.10 -7.26
N GLU A 104 10.72 -1.08 -7.81
CA GLU A 104 11.65 -0.22 -7.08
C GLU A 104 10.95 0.52 -5.91
N ASP A 105 9.83 1.19 -6.17
CA ASP A 105 9.06 1.90 -5.14
C ASP A 105 8.53 0.93 -4.06
N PHE A 106 8.09 -0.28 -4.46
CA PHE A 106 7.72 -1.32 -3.49
C PHE A 106 8.90 -1.74 -2.62
N SER A 107 10.08 -1.97 -3.21
CA SER A 107 11.28 -2.36 -2.45
C SER A 107 11.73 -1.28 -1.46
N GLU A 108 11.70 -0.01 -1.86
CA GLU A 108 12.01 1.11 -0.97
C GLU A 108 11.02 1.21 0.19
N ASN A 109 9.73 1.08 -0.11
CA ASN A 109 8.69 1.05 0.91
C ASN A 109 8.89 -0.15 1.86
N GLU A 110 9.23 -1.34 1.35
CA GLU A 110 9.52 -2.52 2.17
C GLU A 110 10.68 -2.27 3.15
N LYS A 111 11.79 -1.69 2.68
CA LYS A 111 12.93 -1.33 3.52
C LYS A 111 12.53 -0.33 4.60
N PHE A 112 11.79 0.71 4.23
CA PHE A 112 11.29 1.70 5.19
C PHE A 112 10.42 1.06 6.27
N ILE A 113 9.54 0.14 5.89
CA ILE A 113 8.68 -0.58 6.83
C ILE A 113 9.52 -1.39 7.80
N ARG A 114 10.48 -2.19 7.31
CA ARG A 114 11.37 -3.00 8.15
C ARG A 114 12.13 -2.14 9.16
N VAL A 115 12.72 -1.03 8.71
CA VAL A 115 13.40 -0.07 9.61
C VAL A 115 12.46 0.46 10.69
N GLN A 116 11.22 0.84 10.33
CA GLN A 116 10.25 1.32 11.32
C GLN A 116 9.80 0.24 12.33
N TYR A 117 9.72 -1.03 11.92
CA TYR A 117 9.46 -2.13 12.84
C TYR A 117 10.65 -2.40 13.77
N ASP A 118 11.86 -2.40 13.24
CA ASP A 118 13.08 -2.66 14.01
C ASP A 118 13.38 -1.52 15.01
N GLU A 119 13.23 -0.25 14.59
CA GLU A 119 13.37 0.92 15.47
C GLU A 119 12.35 0.90 16.62
N ARG A 120 11.10 0.51 16.36
CA ARG A 120 10.07 0.36 17.41
C ARG A 120 10.39 -0.77 18.38
N SER A 121 11.02 -1.84 17.90
CA SER A 121 11.48 -2.95 18.74
C SER A 121 12.64 -2.52 19.65
N PHE A 122 13.51 -1.63 19.18
CA PHE A 122 14.64 -1.08 19.92
C PHE A 122 14.21 -0.06 21.00
N LEU A 123 13.19 0.76 20.72
CA LEU A 123 12.68 1.77 21.65
C LEU A 123 11.85 1.18 22.81
N SER A 124 11.29 -0.02 22.66
CA SER A 124 10.59 -0.73 23.74
C SER A 124 11.52 -1.43 24.75
N GLY A 125 12.82 -1.52 24.48
CA GLY A 125 13.79 -2.27 25.29
C GLY A 125 14.54 -1.48 26.38
N ASN A 126 14.29 -0.18 26.55
CA ASN A 126 15.10 0.67 27.44
C ASN A 126 14.32 1.31 28.61
N ASN A 127 13.18 0.73 29.04
CA ASN A 127 12.44 1.21 30.22
C ASN A 127 12.30 0.14 31.33
N GLU A 128 13.22 -0.83 31.41
CA GLU A 128 13.39 -1.68 32.58
C GLU A 128 14.83 -1.54 33.07
N ASP A 129 15.13 -0.42 33.71
CA ASP A 129 16.22 -0.29 34.70
C ASP A 129 16.12 1.08 35.36
N ASN A 130 15.07 1.29 36.18
CA ASN A 130 15.08 2.25 37.29
C ASN A 130 13.80 2.11 38.14
N SER A 131 13.61 0.95 38.77
CA SER A 131 12.90 0.86 40.06
C SER A 131 12.90 -0.58 40.60
N SER A 132 13.90 -0.90 41.41
CA SER A 132 13.82 -1.84 42.54
C SER A 132 14.95 -1.42 43.47
N GLN A 133 14.71 -0.43 44.31
CA GLN A 133 14.18 -0.54 45.68
C GLN A 133 15.23 -1.03 46.68
N ASP A 134 15.41 -0.19 47.70
CA ASP A 134 15.61 -0.47 49.14
C ASP A 134 15.62 -1.95 49.58
#